data_AF-A0A6H1ZSS9-F1
#
_entry.id   AF-A0A6H1ZSS9-F1
#
_cell.length_a   1.000
_cell.length_b   1.000
_cell.length_c   1.000
_cell.angle_alpha   90.00
_cell.angle_beta   90.00
_cell.angle_gamma   90.00
#
_symmetry.space_group_name_H-M   'P 1'
#
loop_
_entity.id
_entity.type
_entity.pdbx_description
1 polymer ?
#
loop_
_entity_poly.entity_id
_entity_poly.type
_entity_poly.pdbx_seq_one_letter_code
_entity_poly.pdbx_strand_id
1 'polypeptide(L)'
;MPIFDYQCKACGNIHETIRGVDISRITCPVCGKTARRIISINGPNTINDGAGWIKDVLEVVDKKGQEPETKEFLRNPTRSNYKAWMKARGLRHYEPGEENTRPEPVNKEDKRRRMKYVMENYQKRTAIEVRT
;
A
#
# COMPACT_ATOMS: atom_id res chain seq x y z
N MET A 1 -18.68 -13.01 -17.04
CA MET A 1 -19.89 -13.48 -16.33
C MET A 1 -19.45 -14.62 -15.42
N PRO A 2 -19.50 -14.46 -14.08
CA PRO A 2 -18.97 -15.46 -13.15
C PRO A 2 -19.84 -16.72 -13.07
N ILE A 3 -19.20 -17.84 -12.74
CA ILE A 3 -19.85 -19.10 -12.39
C ILE A 3 -20.10 -19.10 -10.88
N PHE A 4 -21.26 -19.59 -10.48
CA PHE A 4 -21.65 -19.66 -9.07
C PHE A 4 -22.27 -21.02 -8.76
N ASP A 5 -22.02 -21.48 -7.54
CA ASP A 5 -22.59 -22.71 -7.01
C ASP A 5 -23.87 -22.40 -6.26
N TYR A 6 -24.92 -23.19 -6.49
CA TYR A 6 -26.21 -23.04 -5.83
C TYR A 6 -26.66 -24.34 -5.18
N GLN A 7 -27.02 -24.26 -3.91
CA GLN A 7 -27.56 -25.37 -3.16
C GLN A 7 -29.06 -25.21 -2.95
N CYS A 8 -29.82 -26.23 -3.33
CA CYS A 8 -31.24 -26.32 -3.00
C CYS A 8 -31.42 -26.81 -1.55
N LYS A 9 -32.15 -26.04 -0.73
CA LYS A 9 -32.47 -26.47 0.65
C LYS A 9 -33.47 -27.62 0.73
N ALA A 10 -34.21 -27.88 -0.35
CA ALA A 10 -35.30 -28.85 -0.33
C ALA A 10 -34.89 -30.26 -0.80
N CYS A 11 -34.06 -30.36 -1.84
CA CYS A 11 -33.54 -31.65 -2.32
C CYS A 11 -32.04 -31.84 -2.06
N GLY A 12 -31.35 -30.83 -1.51
CA GLY A 12 -29.91 -30.89 -1.25
C GLY A 12 -29.01 -30.74 -2.48
N ASN A 13 -29.58 -30.75 -3.70
CA ASN A 13 -28.78 -30.72 -4.93
C ASN A 13 -27.92 -29.44 -5.04
N ILE A 14 -26.66 -29.63 -5.38
CA ILE A 14 -25.69 -28.57 -5.70
C ILE A 14 -25.50 -28.55 -7.21
N HIS A 15 -25.52 -27.36 -7.81
CA HIS A 15 -25.25 -27.20 -9.24
C HIS A 15 -24.60 -25.85 -9.52
N GLU A 16 -23.76 -25.83 -10.55
CA GLU A 16 -23.05 -24.65 -11.02
C GLU A 16 -23.84 -23.96 -12.13
N THR A 17 -23.89 -22.62 -12.13
CA THR A 17 -24.50 -21.87 -13.23
C THR A 17 -23.85 -20.51 -13.43
N ILE A 18 -23.84 -20.03 -14.68
CA ILE A 18 -23.33 -18.71 -15.05
C ILE A 18 -24.44 -17.68 -14.82
N ARG A 19 -24.19 -16.72 -13.93
CA ARG A 19 -25.17 -15.68 -13.54
C ARG A 19 -24.49 -14.34 -13.23
N GLY A 20 -25.29 -13.27 -13.19
CA GLY A 20 -24.88 -11.97 -12.67
C GLY A 20 -24.54 -12.03 -11.18
N VAL A 21 -23.63 -11.15 -10.73
CA VAL A 21 -23.13 -11.11 -9.33
C VAL A 21 -24.26 -10.80 -8.32
N ASP A 22 -25.27 -10.08 -8.78
CA ASP A 22 -26.48 -9.66 -8.07
C ASP A 22 -27.51 -10.78 -7.86
N ILE A 23 -27.39 -11.88 -8.60
CA ILE A 23 -28.31 -13.03 -8.51
C ILE A 23 -27.86 -13.95 -7.37
N SER A 24 -28.67 -14.02 -6.30
CA SER A 24 -28.39 -14.85 -5.11
C SER A 24 -29.29 -16.08 -4.98
N ARG A 25 -30.37 -16.15 -5.78
CA ARG A 25 -31.37 -17.22 -5.74
C ARG A 25 -31.77 -17.60 -7.15
N ILE A 26 -31.94 -18.90 -7.38
CA ILE A 26 -32.40 -19.46 -8.65
C ILE A 26 -33.37 -20.60 -8.40
N THR A 27 -34.07 -21.02 -9.45
CA THR A 27 -34.89 -22.23 -9.45
C THR A 27 -34.00 -23.47 -9.55
N CYS A 28 -34.21 -24.46 -8.68
CA CYS A 28 -33.49 -25.73 -8.72
C CYS A 28 -33.93 -26.54 -9.96
N PRO A 29 -33.00 -27.02 -10.80
CA PRO A 29 -33.32 -27.79 -11.99
C PRO A 29 -33.88 -29.19 -11.68
N VAL A 30 -33.69 -29.70 -10.46
CA VAL A 30 -34.12 -31.06 -10.07
C VAL A 30 -35.52 -31.08 -9.47
N CYS A 31 -35.83 -30.14 -8.57
CA CYS A 31 -37.10 -30.17 -7.82
C CYS A 31 -37.97 -28.91 -7.98
N GLY A 32 -37.55 -27.94 -8.79
CA GLY A 32 -38.28 -26.69 -9.03
C GLY A 32 -38.35 -25.71 -7.85
N LYS A 33 -37.86 -26.08 -6.66
CA LYS A 33 -37.82 -25.20 -5.48
C LYS A 33 -36.63 -24.25 -5.53
N THR A 34 -36.59 -23.27 -4.64
CA THR A 34 -35.51 -22.27 -4.61
C THR A 34 -34.17 -22.87 -4.17
N ALA A 35 -33.13 -22.59 -4.94
CA ALA A 35 -31.73 -22.79 -4.59
C ALA A 35 -31.05 -21.45 -4.25
N ARG A 36 -30.16 -21.47 -3.26
CA ARG A 36 -29.41 -20.28 -2.82
C ARG A 36 -27.94 -20.42 -3.22
N ARG A 37 -27.32 -19.31 -3.59
CA ARG A 37 -25.88 -19.27 -3.87
C ARG A 37 -25.13 -19.72 -2.63
N ILE A 38 -24.29 -20.73 -2.78
CA ILE A 38 -23.32 -21.17 -1.77
C ILE A 38 -21.94 -20.65 -2.18
N ILE A 39 -21.06 -20.54 -1.17
CA ILE A 39 -19.81 -19.77 -1.19
C ILE A 39 -19.12 -19.82 -2.55
N SER A 40 -19.20 -18.70 -3.26
CA SER A 40 -18.43 -18.47 -4.46
C SER A 40 -17.21 -17.65 -4.07
N ILE A 41 -16.02 -18.22 -4.24
CA ILE A 41 -14.73 -17.53 -4.05
C ILE A 41 -14.59 -16.29 -4.96
N ASN A 42 -15.54 -16.07 -5.88
CA ASN A 42 -15.57 -14.98 -6.86
C ASN A 42 -15.85 -13.56 -6.31
N GLY A 43 -15.71 -13.32 -5.00
CA GLY A 43 -15.60 -11.96 -4.47
C GLY A 43 -14.20 -11.38 -4.76
N PRO A 44 -14.00 -10.05 -4.77
CA PRO A 44 -12.65 -9.50 -4.81
C PRO A 44 -11.84 -10.11 -3.66
N ASN A 45 -10.76 -10.80 -3.99
CA ASN A 45 -9.89 -11.43 -3.00
C ASN A 45 -9.15 -10.34 -2.22
N THR A 46 -9.76 -9.84 -1.15
CA THR A 46 -9.21 -8.82 -0.26
C THR A 46 -8.26 -9.39 0.79
N ILE A 47 -8.02 -10.72 0.79
CA ILE A 47 -7.10 -11.38 1.74
C ILE A 47 -5.70 -10.73 1.66
N ASN A 48 -5.28 -10.31 0.48
CA ASN A 48 -3.98 -9.67 0.27
C ASN A 48 -3.97 -8.15 0.49
N ASP A 49 -5.11 -7.53 0.80
CA ASP A 49 -5.18 -6.07 0.99
C ASP A 49 -4.62 -5.66 2.37
N GLY A 50 -4.56 -6.58 3.33
CA GLY A 50 -4.04 -6.38 4.69
C GLY A 50 -2.71 -7.07 4.97
N ALA A 51 -1.81 -7.21 3.98
CA ALA A 51 -0.51 -7.84 4.18
C ALA A 51 0.29 -7.14 5.30
N GLY A 52 0.86 -7.91 6.23
CA GLY A 52 1.48 -7.38 7.46
C GLY A 52 2.56 -6.31 7.19
N TRP A 53 3.41 -6.53 6.18
CA TRP A 53 4.49 -5.62 5.82
C TRP A 53 4.04 -4.22 5.37
N ILE A 54 2.77 -4.05 4.98
CA ILE A 54 2.24 -2.74 4.56
C ILE A 54 2.26 -1.75 5.74
N LYS A 55 2.11 -2.25 6.97
CA LYS A 55 2.20 -1.42 8.17
C LYS A 55 3.62 -0.92 8.43
N ASP A 56 4.63 -1.71 8.09
CA ASP A 56 6.04 -1.35 8.27
C ASP A 56 6.43 -0.14 7.38
N VAL A 57 5.77 0.01 6.23
CA VAL A 57 5.96 1.17 5.34
C VAL A 57 5.60 2.49 6.04
N LEU A 58 4.70 2.47 7.02
CA LEU A 58 4.30 3.69 7.75
C LEU A 58 5.45 4.31 8.56
N GLU A 59 6.54 3.58 8.79
CA GLU A 59 7.74 4.11 9.44
C GLU A 59 8.48 5.13 8.56
N VAL A 60 8.42 4.96 7.23
CA VAL A 60 9.17 5.79 6.27
C VAL A 60 8.29 6.84 5.58
N VAL A 61 6.97 6.74 5.70
CA VAL A 61 6.02 7.71 5.14
C VAL A 61 6.13 9.03 5.89
N ASP A 62 6.12 10.15 5.15
CA ASP A 62 6.07 11.48 5.76
C ASP A 62 4.73 11.72 6.47
N LYS A 63 4.78 11.69 7.81
CA LYS A 63 3.62 11.88 8.68
C LYS A 63 3.05 13.30 8.64
N LYS A 64 3.79 14.28 8.11
CA LYS A 64 3.36 15.68 7.99
C LYS A 64 2.80 16.00 6.60
N GLY A 65 2.88 15.06 5.66
CA GLY A 65 2.36 15.23 4.30
C GLY A 65 0.88 15.59 4.30
N GLN A 66 0.53 16.63 3.53
CA GLN A 66 -0.86 17.11 3.43
C GLN A 66 -1.64 16.48 2.27
N GLU A 67 -0.96 15.72 1.42
CA GLU A 67 -1.50 15.11 0.21
C GLU A 67 -2.57 14.06 0.56
N PRO A 68 -3.68 13.99 -0.20
CA PRO A 68 -4.82 13.15 0.14
C PRO A 68 -4.45 11.66 0.18
N GLU A 69 -3.62 11.18 -0.74
CA GLU A 69 -3.17 9.78 -0.79
C GLU A 69 -2.29 9.42 0.40
N THR A 70 -1.47 10.37 0.87
CA THR A 70 -0.60 10.17 2.05
C THR A 70 -1.45 10.06 3.32
N LYS A 71 -2.44 10.95 3.48
CA LYS A 71 -3.38 10.90 4.61
C LYS A 71 -4.23 9.63 4.59
N GLU A 72 -4.73 9.25 3.41
CA GLU A 72 -5.56 8.05 3.28
C GLU A 72 -4.76 6.78 3.57
N PHE A 73 -3.51 6.70 3.12
CA PHE A 73 -2.64 5.58 3.43
C PHE A 73 -2.28 5.51 4.93
N LEU A 74 -1.98 6.65 5.56
CA LEU A 74 -1.73 6.72 7.01
C LEU A 74 -2.95 6.31 7.84
N ARG A 75 -4.15 6.67 7.39
CA ARG A 75 -5.41 6.32 8.06
C ARG A 75 -5.78 4.85 7.87
N ASN A 76 -5.66 4.35 6.65
CA ASN A 76 -6.09 3.03 6.23
C ASN A 76 -4.95 2.35 5.44
N PRO A 77 -4.03 1.64 6.12
CA PRO A 77 -2.86 1.04 5.48
C PRO A 77 -3.22 -0.27 4.75
N THR A 78 -3.91 -0.13 3.61
CA THR A 78 -4.26 -1.23 2.70
C THR A 78 -3.31 -1.27 1.51
N ARG A 79 -3.23 -2.42 0.83
CA ARG A 79 -2.41 -2.57 -0.38
C ARG A 79 -2.86 -1.63 -1.49
N SER A 80 -4.16 -1.40 -1.59
CA SER A 80 -4.76 -0.44 -2.53
C SER A 80 -4.29 0.99 -2.25
N ASN A 81 -4.35 1.43 -0.98
CA ASN A 81 -3.90 2.76 -0.58
C ASN A 81 -2.38 2.93 -0.69
N TYR A 82 -1.60 1.89 -0.35
CA TYR A 82 -0.16 1.86 -0.55
C TYR A 82 0.23 2.11 -2.02
N LYS A 83 -0.41 1.41 -2.95
CA LYS A 83 -0.15 1.58 -4.40
C LYS A 83 -0.51 2.97 -4.88
N ALA A 84 -1.63 3.53 -4.41
CA ALA A 84 -2.05 4.89 -4.76
C ALA A 84 -1.03 5.91 -4.26
N TRP A 85 -0.59 5.77 -3.00
CA TRP A 85 0.45 6.60 -2.41
C TRP A 85 1.79 6.52 -3.17
N MET A 86 2.28 5.32 -3.48
CA MET A 86 3.51 5.17 -4.27
C MET A 86 3.40 5.85 -5.64
N LYS A 87 2.28 5.65 -6.34
CA LYS A 87 2.04 6.24 -7.66
C LYS A 87 2.04 7.78 -7.58
N ALA A 88 1.36 8.35 -6.59
CA ALA A 88 1.32 9.81 -6.38
C ALA A 88 2.71 10.40 -6.09
N ARG A 89 3.57 9.64 -5.38
CA ARG A 89 4.94 10.05 -5.06
C ARG A 89 5.96 9.71 -6.15
N GLY A 90 5.55 9.05 -7.24
CA GLY A 90 6.47 8.55 -8.25
C GLY A 90 7.45 7.50 -7.73
N LEU A 91 7.10 6.81 -6.64
CA LEU A 91 7.93 5.77 -6.02
C LEU A 91 7.74 4.43 -6.75
N ARG A 92 8.82 3.65 -6.78
CA ARG A 92 8.81 2.28 -7.27
C ARG A 92 9.46 1.36 -6.23
N HIS A 93 9.15 0.07 -6.32
CA HIS A 93 9.86 -0.92 -5.54
C HIS A 93 11.32 -0.99 -5.98
N TYR A 94 12.15 -1.34 -5.03
CA TYR A 94 13.54 -1.67 -5.25
C TYR A 94 13.63 -3.08 -5.84
N GLU A 95 14.36 -3.23 -6.94
CA GLU A 95 14.52 -4.52 -7.61
C GLU A 95 15.79 -5.24 -7.11
N PRO A 96 15.77 -6.58 -7.00
CA PRO A 96 16.97 -7.35 -6.65
C PRO A 96 18.11 -7.06 -7.64
N GLY A 97 19.28 -6.71 -7.12
CA GLY A 97 20.46 -6.40 -7.94
C GLY A 97 20.68 -4.92 -8.21
N GLU A 98 19.76 -4.03 -7.79
CA GLU A 98 20.11 -2.62 -7.65
C GLU A 98 21.17 -2.48 -6.54
N GLU A 99 22.09 -1.53 -6.68
CA GLU A 99 23.05 -1.19 -5.62
C GLU A 99 22.35 -0.34 -4.56
N ASN A 100 22.66 -0.59 -3.29
CA ASN A 100 22.08 0.20 -2.20
C ASN A 100 22.66 1.61 -2.26
N THR A 101 21.93 2.56 -2.85
CA THR A 101 22.35 3.96 -2.94
C THR A 101 22.22 4.71 -1.62
N ARG A 102 21.80 4.04 -0.53
CA ARG A 102 21.75 4.67 0.79
C ARG A 102 23.17 5.10 1.14
N PRO A 103 23.42 6.42 1.28
CA PRO A 103 24.74 6.89 1.67
C PRO A 103 25.10 6.28 3.01
N GLU A 104 26.35 5.86 3.15
CA GLU A 104 26.85 5.33 4.40
C GLU A 104 26.59 6.33 5.54
N PRO A 105 26.22 5.84 6.73
CA PRO A 105 26.00 6.70 7.87
C PRO A 105 27.27 7.50 8.16
N VAL A 106 27.20 8.82 7.99
CA VAL A 106 28.34 9.70 8.23
C VAL A 106 28.71 9.66 9.71
N ASN A 107 29.99 9.47 10.02
CA ASN A 107 30.51 9.65 11.37
C ASN A 107 30.10 11.04 11.90
N LYS A 108 29.31 11.05 12.98
CA LYS A 108 28.73 12.28 13.56
C LYS A 108 29.82 13.27 13.99
N GLU A 109 30.94 12.77 14.51
CA GLU A 109 32.04 13.60 14.98
C GLU A 109 32.78 14.26 13.80
N ASP A 110 33.11 13.48 12.76
CA ASP A 110 33.72 13.99 11.54
C ASP A 110 32.82 15.01 10.84
N LYS A 111 31.51 14.76 10.79
CA LYS A 111 30.52 15.70 10.24
C LYS A 111 30.55 17.03 11.00
N ARG A 112 30.58 16.98 12.33
CA ARG A 112 30.65 18.18 13.19
C ARG A 112 31.95 18.95 12.98
N ARG A 113 33.08 18.25 12.91
CA ARG A 113 34.40 18.86 12.64
C ARG A 113 34.43 19.58 11.29
N ARG A 114 33.97 18.93 10.22
CA ARG A 114 33.90 19.51 8.87
C ARG A 114 32.98 20.73 8.84
N MET A 115 31.81 20.64 9.48
CA MET A 115 30.86 21.76 9.56
C MET A 115 31.49 22.99 10.25
N LYS A 116 32.15 22.77 11.40
CA LYS A 116 32.84 23.84 12.13
C LYS A 116 33.91 24.52 11.28
N TYR A 117 34.76 23.72 10.62
CA TYR A 117 35.79 24.24 9.71
C TYR A 117 35.20 25.09 8.58
N VAL A 118 34.13 24.63 7.93
CA VAL A 118 33.48 25.38 6.84
C VAL A 118 32.94 26.72 7.36
N MET A 119 32.27 26.72 8.51
CA MET A 119 31.71 27.93 9.11
C MET A 119 32.79 28.95 9.52
N GLU A 120 33.87 28.49 10.15
CA GLU A 120 34.99 29.36 10.53
C GLU A 120 35.66 30.01 9.32
N ASN A 121 35.87 29.25 8.24
CA ASN A 121 36.44 29.80 7.01
C ASN A 121 35.50 30.75 6.30
N TYR A 122 34.21 30.46 6.29
CA TYR A 122 33.21 31.39 5.76
C TYR A 122 33.25 32.72 6.51
N GLN A 123 33.18 32.67 7.85
CA GLN A 123 33.24 33.87 8.70
C GLN A 123 34.51 34.70 8.47
N LYS A 124 35.67 34.06 8.35
CA LYS A 124 36.94 34.74 8.03
C LYS A 124 36.89 35.44 6.67
N ARG A 125 36.32 34.79 5.66
CA ARG A 125 36.22 35.35 4.30
C ARG A 125 35.23 36.51 4.21
N THR A 126 34.18 36.48 5.03
CA THR A 126 33.12 37.51 5.04
C THR A 126 33.32 38.55 6.15
N ALA A 127 34.41 38.48 6.90
CA ALA A 127 34.69 39.43 7.97
C ALA A 127 34.95 40.82 7.36
N ILE A 128 34.19 41.81 7.83
CA ILE A 128 34.40 43.21 7.47
C ILE A 128 35.33 43.81 8.51
N GLU A 129 36.53 44.18 8.11
CA GLU A 129 37.48 44.91 8.96
C GLU A 129 37.24 46.41 8.82
N VAL A 130 36.84 47.07 9.90
CA VAL A 130 36.74 48.54 9.96
C VAL A 130 38.09 49.08 10.41
N ARG A 131 38.81 49.75 9.51
CA ARG A 131 40.05 50.46 9.83
C ARG A 131 39.70 51.85 10.37
N THR A 132 39.98 52.08 11.65
CA THR A 132 39.93 53.40 12.31
C THR A 132 41.21 54.18 12.08
#